data_AF-A0AB36SD28-F1
#
_entry.id   AF-A0AB36SD28-F1
#
_cell.length_a   1.000
_cell.length_b   1.000
_cell.length_c   1.000
_cell.angle_alpha   90.00
_cell.angle_beta   90.00
_cell.angle_gamma   90.00
#
_symmetry.space_group_name_H-M   'P 1'
#
loop_
_entity.id
_entity.type
_entity.pdbx_description
1 polymer ?
#
loop_
_entity_poly.entity_id
_entity_poly.type
_entity_poly.pdbx_seq_one_letter_code
_entity_poly.pdbx_strand_id
1 'polypeptide(L)'
;MLRNNYFGETKTHYKSYKCGKTWAVMGISVCSLALGMLVTSQPVSADVAATSTSSSSSAVKADSTGASSSAVKADSTSASSSSAVKTETTGKILKTDLISGTTGSKSSYSTSGSIAYYKKRGYDLVSDGYPADFTFDNDDTTDQNFTVHLKHHLTPVNPTNPQTPGAPINPDEPDEPDGPKWPTSTKYDKTVNETVSYVDQNGHVVAKQHTDSVNFTRTIVVDNVTGEVITSGAGTTAWTATNGDTTFDAVVSPVVPGSVADKAQTAAVTDLNADSADVNETVTYTKVGSLVPSSSDGNFPGAPTVVYPNDPSDATKVTPAGVPTVPGYTAHDPEGNVLTPGSSYQPSDPTKDTTITYTAVNPSQPTTPAKPVNPSQPTTPAKPVNPSQPTTPAKPVNPSQPTTPAKPVNPSQPTTPAKPVQAGQAADTNFVDQRLPQTGKNKKQANENELPQTGSNRSDSQKISIGGILLVAASCLFGAFGIRKRHNE
;
A
#
# COMPACT_ATOMS: atom_id res chain seq x y z
N MET A 1 -32.40 0.48 24.20
CA MET A 1 -32.52 -0.96 24.55
C MET A 1 -32.86 -1.73 23.29
N LEU A 2 -32.10 -2.80 23.01
CA LEU A 2 -32.32 -3.94 22.09
C LEU A 2 -31.03 -4.24 21.32
N ARG A 3 -30.24 -5.17 21.88
CA ARG A 3 -29.16 -5.90 21.22
C ARG A 3 -29.78 -7.07 20.48
N ASN A 4 -29.45 -7.27 19.20
CA ASN A 4 -29.70 -8.53 18.51
C ASN A 4 -28.36 -9.19 18.18
N ASN A 5 -27.92 -10.10 19.06
CA ASN A 5 -26.93 -11.12 18.75
C ASN A 5 -27.71 -12.37 18.30
N TYR A 6 -27.61 -12.75 17.02
CA TYR A 6 -28.01 -14.08 16.57
C TYR A 6 -26.80 -15.00 16.70
N PHE A 7 -26.73 -15.75 17.80
CA PHE A 7 -25.91 -16.98 17.88
C PHE A 7 -26.82 -18.15 17.51
N GLY A 8 -26.48 -18.90 16.46
CA GLY A 8 -27.13 -20.18 16.16
C GLY A 8 -26.61 -21.25 17.12
N GLU A 9 -27.49 -21.84 17.94
CA GLU A 9 -27.16 -23.03 18.73
C GLU A 9 -27.10 -24.28 17.85
N THR A 10 -25.95 -24.94 17.82
CA THR A 10 -25.78 -26.30 17.29
C THR A 10 -26.27 -27.31 18.33
N LYS A 11 -27.42 -27.96 18.09
CA LYS A 11 -27.82 -29.14 18.88
C LYS A 11 -27.25 -30.41 18.26
N THR A 12 -26.24 -30.98 18.93
CA THR A 12 -25.68 -32.29 18.58
C THR A 12 -26.50 -33.40 19.24
N HIS A 13 -27.12 -34.26 18.45
CA HIS A 13 -27.76 -35.47 18.94
C HIS A 13 -26.81 -36.66 18.76
N TYR A 14 -26.54 -37.38 19.84
CA TYR A 14 -25.70 -38.58 19.84
C TYR A 14 -26.57 -39.83 19.84
N LYS A 15 -26.23 -40.80 18.99
CA LYS A 15 -26.78 -42.14 19.05
C LYS A 15 -25.63 -43.14 19.10
N SER A 16 -25.62 -43.96 20.15
CA SER A 16 -24.63 -45.02 20.37
C SER A 16 -25.14 -46.34 19.82
N TYR A 17 -24.31 -47.04 19.05
CA TYR A 17 -24.60 -48.38 18.55
C TYR A 17 -23.56 -49.37 19.05
N LYS A 18 -24.03 -50.57 19.43
CA LYS A 18 -23.19 -51.64 19.96
C LYS A 18 -22.96 -52.69 18.88
N CYS A 19 -21.71 -52.90 18.51
CA CYS A 19 -21.30 -53.99 17.63
C CYS A 19 -20.22 -54.79 18.35
N GLY A 20 -20.55 -56.02 18.78
CA GLY A 20 -19.64 -56.84 19.57
C GLY A 20 -19.34 -56.28 20.97
N LYS A 21 -18.06 -56.33 21.39
CA LYS A 21 -17.60 -55.90 22.73
C LYS A 21 -17.27 -54.41 22.84
N THR A 22 -17.37 -53.63 21.76
CA THR A 22 -17.04 -52.21 21.73
C THR A 22 -18.25 -51.34 21.37
N TRP A 23 -18.28 -50.11 21.89
CA TRP A 23 -19.31 -49.12 21.62
C TRP A 23 -18.79 -48.10 20.59
N ALA A 24 -19.59 -47.79 19.58
CA ALA A 24 -19.32 -46.71 18.65
C ALA A 24 -20.37 -45.61 18.82
N VAL A 25 -19.92 -44.35 18.92
CA VAL A 25 -20.78 -43.15 19.00
C VAL A 25 -20.58 -42.34 17.74
N MET A 26 -21.67 -42.06 17.02
CA MET A 26 -21.65 -41.26 15.80
C MET A 26 -22.53 -40.02 16.01
N GLY A 27 -21.96 -38.83 15.81
CA GLY A 27 -22.67 -37.55 15.88
C GLY A 27 -22.96 -37.02 14.47
N ILE A 28 -24.20 -36.61 14.21
CA ILE A 28 -24.58 -35.97 12.94
C ILE A 28 -24.86 -34.50 13.24
N SER A 29 -24.15 -33.60 12.55
CA SER A 29 -24.42 -32.16 12.56
C SER A 29 -25.02 -31.79 11.20
N VAL A 30 -26.26 -31.33 11.19
CA VAL A 30 -26.98 -30.96 9.96
C VAL A 30 -26.82 -29.46 9.73
N CYS A 31 -26.07 -29.07 8.70
CA CYS A 31 -26.14 -27.74 8.09
C CYS A 31 -26.89 -27.87 6.77
N SER A 32 -28.03 -27.19 6.64
CA SER A 32 -28.84 -27.17 5.41
C SER A 32 -28.39 -26.04 4.49
N LEU A 33 -27.80 -26.34 3.32
CA LEU A 33 -27.88 -25.50 2.13
C LEU A 33 -27.80 -26.36 0.85
N ALA A 34 -28.56 -25.91 -0.16
CA ALA A 34 -29.08 -26.67 -1.30
C ALA A 34 -28.04 -27.09 -2.36
N LEU A 35 -28.33 -28.24 -3.00
CA LEU A 35 -27.55 -28.93 -4.02
C LEU A 35 -27.87 -28.48 -5.46
N GLY A 36 -26.82 -28.40 -6.28
CA GLY A 36 -26.84 -28.68 -7.72
C GLY A 36 -25.74 -29.71 -8.03
N MET A 37 -26.08 -30.74 -8.79
CA MET A 37 -25.48 -32.08 -8.86
C MET A 37 -23.99 -32.20 -9.28
N LEU A 38 -23.28 -33.19 -8.71
CA LEU A 38 -22.20 -33.92 -9.38
C LEU A 38 -22.26 -35.41 -9.04
N VAL A 39 -22.10 -36.24 -10.07
CA VAL A 39 -22.17 -37.71 -10.08
C VAL A 39 -21.01 -38.34 -9.28
N THR A 40 -21.32 -39.32 -8.42
CA THR A 40 -20.31 -40.14 -7.71
C THR A 40 -20.22 -41.53 -8.33
N SER A 41 -19.00 -41.97 -8.68
CA SER A 41 -18.65 -43.38 -8.82
C SER A 41 -17.79 -43.83 -7.64
N GLN A 42 -18.18 -44.94 -7.02
CA GLN A 42 -17.45 -45.62 -5.94
C GLN A 42 -16.25 -46.42 -6.49
N PRO A 43 -15.26 -46.74 -5.66
CA PRO A 43 -14.56 -48.02 -5.77
C PRO A 43 -14.91 -48.96 -4.62
N VAL A 44 -15.20 -50.21 -5.01
CA VAL A 44 -15.36 -51.38 -4.14
C VAL A 44 -13.96 -51.87 -3.75
N SER A 45 -13.75 -52.11 -2.45
CA SER A 45 -12.55 -52.75 -1.93
C SER A 45 -12.70 -54.27 -2.05
N ALA A 46 -11.73 -54.94 -2.67
CA ALA A 46 -11.60 -56.39 -2.65
C ALA A 46 -10.40 -56.76 -1.77
N ASP A 47 -10.71 -57.53 -0.73
CA ASP A 47 -9.81 -58.30 0.12
C ASP A 47 -9.06 -59.33 -0.74
N VAL A 48 -7.72 -59.39 -0.65
CA VAL A 48 -6.94 -60.52 -1.16
C VAL A 48 -5.90 -60.90 -0.12
N ALA A 49 -6.14 -62.09 0.42
CA ALA A 49 -5.26 -62.86 1.28
C ALA A 49 -3.87 -63.06 0.68
N ALA A 50 -2.86 -62.99 1.55
CA ALA A 50 -1.49 -63.36 1.28
C ALA A 50 -1.40 -64.79 0.73
N THR A 51 -0.83 -64.93 -0.46
CA THR A 51 -0.23 -66.19 -0.94
C THR A 51 1.22 -65.92 -1.25
N SER A 52 2.08 -66.35 -0.35
CA SER A 52 3.53 -66.43 -0.51
C SER A 52 3.87 -67.26 -1.75
N THR A 53 4.51 -66.64 -2.74
CA THR A 53 5.23 -67.36 -3.80
C THR A 53 6.59 -66.71 -3.99
N SER A 54 7.60 -67.34 -3.41
CA SER A 54 9.00 -67.17 -3.76
C SER A 54 9.22 -67.44 -5.26
N SER A 55 9.85 -66.53 -5.98
CA SER A 55 10.37 -66.82 -7.32
C SER A 55 11.67 -66.06 -7.58
N SER A 56 12.70 -66.87 -7.70
CA SER A 56 14.12 -66.62 -7.95
C SER A 56 14.41 -65.89 -9.26
N SER A 57 15.43 -65.03 -9.21
CA SER A 57 16.08 -64.37 -10.34
C SER A 57 16.78 -65.36 -11.27
N SER A 58 16.46 -65.30 -12.56
CA SER A 58 17.12 -66.03 -13.64
C SER A 58 18.56 -65.53 -13.85
N ALA A 59 19.55 -66.41 -13.64
CA ALA A 59 20.92 -66.19 -14.07
C ALA A 59 21.18 -66.97 -15.37
N VAL A 60 21.75 -66.27 -16.35
CA VAL A 60 22.20 -66.79 -17.64
C VAL A 60 23.39 -67.73 -17.42
N LYS A 61 23.38 -68.92 -18.04
CA LYS A 61 24.59 -69.72 -18.25
C LYS A 61 24.74 -70.11 -19.71
N ALA A 62 25.92 -69.79 -20.25
CA ALA A 62 26.51 -70.44 -21.40
C ALA A 62 27.13 -71.78 -20.99
N ASP A 63 27.12 -72.74 -21.92
CA ASP A 63 27.58 -74.12 -21.76
C ASP A 63 29.07 -74.27 -22.13
N SER A 64 29.83 -75.01 -21.30
CA SER A 64 30.85 -75.96 -21.76
C SER A 64 31.27 -76.91 -20.64
N THR A 65 31.73 -78.08 -21.07
CA THR A 65 31.75 -79.40 -20.42
C THR A 65 33.01 -79.72 -19.60
N GLY A 66 32.87 -80.59 -18.58
CA GLY A 66 33.88 -81.62 -18.26
C GLY A 66 34.52 -81.68 -16.85
N ALA A 67 34.15 -82.75 -16.11
CA ALA A 67 34.93 -83.55 -15.14
C ALA A 67 35.05 -83.18 -13.63
N SER A 68 34.38 -84.03 -12.81
CA SER A 68 34.76 -84.64 -11.51
C SER A 68 35.50 -83.85 -10.40
N SER A 69 34.86 -83.65 -9.24
CA SER A 69 35.09 -84.46 -8.01
C SER A 69 34.44 -83.86 -6.73
N SER A 70 33.76 -84.74 -5.98
CA SER A 70 33.67 -84.85 -4.52
C SER A 70 33.38 -83.63 -3.60
N ALA A 71 32.13 -83.59 -3.11
CA ALA A 71 31.70 -83.35 -1.72
C ALA A 71 32.27 -82.17 -0.90
N VAL A 72 31.41 -81.21 -0.52
CA VAL A 72 30.94 -80.94 0.86
C VAL A 72 29.59 -80.22 0.77
N LYS A 73 28.57 -80.76 1.44
CA LYS A 73 27.28 -80.11 1.65
C LYS A 73 27.48 -79.06 2.76
N ALA A 74 27.79 -77.83 2.38
CA ALA A 74 27.55 -76.68 3.26
C ALA A 74 26.13 -76.21 2.97
N ASP A 75 25.20 -76.61 3.83
CA ASP A 75 23.91 -75.94 3.93
C ASP A 75 24.14 -74.57 4.57
N SER A 76 24.70 -73.66 3.79
CA SER A 76 24.71 -72.24 4.09
C SER A 76 23.38 -71.71 3.58
N THR A 77 22.30 -71.98 4.30
CA THR A 77 21.12 -71.13 4.19
C THR A 77 21.58 -69.75 4.67
N SER A 78 21.98 -68.88 3.74
CA SER A 78 22.37 -67.51 4.05
C SER A 78 21.13 -66.82 4.60
N ALA A 79 20.99 -66.77 5.93
CA ALA A 79 19.93 -66.02 6.57
C ALA A 79 19.97 -64.59 6.03
N SER A 80 18.88 -64.21 5.36
CA SER A 80 18.68 -62.88 4.82
C SER A 80 17.78 -62.13 5.78
N SER A 81 18.24 -60.95 6.21
CA SER A 81 17.49 -60.07 7.10
C SER A 81 17.07 -58.83 6.32
N SER A 82 15.87 -58.32 6.62
CA SER A 82 15.30 -57.14 5.99
C SER A 82 15.19 -55.97 6.97
N SER A 83 15.18 -54.77 6.42
CA SER A 83 15.01 -53.53 7.18
C SER A 83 14.26 -52.52 6.34
N ALA A 84 13.52 -51.64 7.00
CA ALA A 84 12.82 -50.55 6.32
C ALA A 84 13.28 -49.20 6.87
N VAL A 85 13.62 -48.29 5.96
CA VAL A 85 13.89 -46.89 6.28
C VAL A 85 12.71 -46.06 5.81
N LYS A 86 11.98 -45.50 6.77
CA LYS A 86 10.81 -44.67 6.52
C LYS A 86 11.18 -43.20 6.61
N THR A 87 10.92 -42.44 5.56
CA THR A 87 10.98 -40.97 5.61
C THR A 87 9.57 -40.45 5.78
N GLU A 88 9.34 -39.57 6.76
CA GLU A 88 8.02 -39.03 7.06
C GLU A 88 8.06 -37.57 7.50
N THR A 89 6.92 -36.91 7.37
CA THR A 89 6.59 -35.61 7.99
C THR A 89 5.48 -35.82 9.01
N THR A 90 5.03 -34.77 9.70
CA THR A 90 3.98 -34.82 10.73
C THR A 90 2.73 -35.55 10.20
N GLY A 91 2.57 -36.82 10.59
CA GLY A 91 1.43 -37.67 10.24
C GLY A 91 1.40 -38.25 8.82
N LYS A 92 2.47 -38.13 8.02
CA LYS A 92 2.50 -38.64 6.62
C LYS A 92 3.84 -39.27 6.25
N ILE A 93 3.79 -40.52 5.78
CA ILE A 93 4.92 -41.21 5.16
C ILE A 93 5.16 -40.62 3.77
N LEU A 94 6.39 -40.19 3.52
CA LEU A 94 6.82 -39.62 2.25
C LEU A 94 7.47 -40.70 1.36
N LYS A 95 8.27 -41.59 1.95
CA LYS A 95 8.96 -42.69 1.27
C LYS A 95 9.24 -43.83 2.23
N THR A 96 9.29 -45.06 1.72
CA THR A 96 9.81 -46.22 2.45
C THR A 96 10.79 -46.95 1.55
N ASP A 97 12.02 -47.09 2.02
CA ASP A 97 13.06 -47.87 1.36
C ASP A 97 13.20 -49.22 2.08
N LEU A 98 13.03 -50.30 1.32
CA LEU A 98 13.29 -51.65 1.81
C LEU A 98 14.73 -52.02 1.47
N ILE A 99 15.51 -52.36 2.48
CA ILE A 99 16.89 -52.82 2.34
C ILE A 99 16.98 -54.25 2.89
N SER A 100 17.80 -55.07 2.24
CA SER A 100 18.05 -56.44 2.67
C SER A 100 19.54 -56.73 2.63
N GLY A 101 19.98 -57.65 3.48
CA GLY A 101 21.37 -58.07 3.53
C GLY A 101 21.54 -59.38 4.27
N THR A 102 22.75 -59.89 4.23
CA THR A 102 23.14 -61.08 4.99
C THR A 102 23.39 -60.73 6.44
N THR A 103 22.92 -61.58 7.35
CA THR A 103 23.16 -61.44 8.80
C THR A 103 24.62 -61.12 9.11
N GLY A 104 24.84 -60.16 10.01
CA GLY A 104 26.16 -59.70 10.46
C GLY A 104 26.90 -58.81 9.46
N SER A 105 26.32 -58.54 8.29
CA SER A 105 26.93 -57.66 7.29
C SER A 105 26.55 -56.20 7.51
N LYS A 106 27.49 -55.29 7.24
CA LYS A 106 27.22 -53.85 7.29
C LYS A 106 26.36 -53.41 6.10
N SER A 107 25.40 -52.53 6.36
CA SER A 107 24.61 -51.90 5.31
C SER A 107 25.40 -50.79 4.59
N SER A 108 25.25 -50.72 3.27
CA SER A 108 25.77 -49.63 2.43
C SER A 108 24.75 -48.50 2.19
N TYR A 109 23.54 -48.63 2.74
CA TYR A 109 22.47 -47.65 2.57
C TYR A 109 22.82 -46.33 3.27
N SER A 110 22.42 -45.21 2.66
CA SER A 110 22.55 -43.86 3.22
C SER A 110 21.28 -43.06 3.01
N THR A 111 20.85 -42.36 4.06
CA THR A 111 19.73 -41.41 4.07
C THR A 111 20.04 -40.10 3.34
N SER A 112 21.33 -39.81 3.10
CA SER A 112 21.81 -38.51 2.57
C SER A 112 21.14 -38.11 1.26
N GLY A 113 20.93 -39.07 0.35
CA GLY A 113 20.27 -38.84 -0.94
C GLY A 113 18.80 -38.47 -0.78
N SER A 114 18.05 -39.25 0.01
CA SER A 114 16.63 -38.97 0.31
C SER A 114 16.46 -37.64 1.04
N ILE A 115 17.32 -37.34 2.03
CA ILE A 115 17.28 -36.06 2.75
C ILE A 115 17.57 -34.90 1.80
N ALA A 116 18.59 -35.00 0.92
CA ALA A 116 18.89 -33.97 -0.06
C ALA A 116 17.74 -33.77 -1.07
N TYR A 117 17.08 -34.86 -1.48
CA TYR A 117 15.92 -34.83 -2.37
C TYR A 117 14.75 -34.03 -1.79
N TYR A 118 14.40 -34.25 -0.51
CA TYR A 118 13.31 -33.53 0.15
C TYR A 118 13.71 -32.11 0.56
N LYS A 119 14.98 -31.84 0.89
CA LYS A 119 15.46 -30.48 1.14
C LYS A 119 15.25 -29.55 -0.05
N LYS A 120 15.49 -30.04 -1.27
CA LYS A 120 15.23 -29.29 -2.51
C LYS A 120 13.74 -28.99 -2.74
N ARG A 121 12.84 -29.69 -2.04
CA ARG A 121 11.38 -29.57 -2.14
C ARG A 121 10.76 -28.85 -0.96
N GLY A 122 11.55 -28.07 -0.23
CA GLY A 122 11.07 -27.26 0.89
C GLY A 122 10.88 -28.03 2.19
N TYR A 123 11.61 -29.12 2.43
CA TYR A 123 11.61 -29.79 3.74
C TYR A 123 12.89 -29.51 4.54
N ASP A 124 12.76 -29.38 5.85
CA ASP A 124 13.87 -29.37 6.79
C ASP A 124 14.02 -30.73 7.49
N LEU A 125 15.26 -31.16 7.72
CA LEU A 125 15.54 -32.34 8.54
C LEU A 125 15.25 -32.03 10.02
N VAL A 126 14.43 -32.87 10.65
CA VAL A 126 14.19 -32.83 12.10
C VAL A 126 15.11 -33.80 12.81
N SER A 127 15.13 -35.06 12.35
CA SER A 127 16.01 -36.09 12.90
C SER A 127 16.22 -37.22 11.92
N ASP A 128 17.41 -37.82 11.97
CA ASP A 128 17.75 -39.03 11.23
C ASP A 128 17.97 -40.18 12.22
N GLY A 129 17.06 -41.15 12.22
CA GLY A 129 17.13 -42.34 13.07
C GLY A 129 17.93 -43.49 12.46
N TYR A 130 18.47 -43.35 11.25
CA TYR A 130 19.28 -44.40 10.62
C TYR A 130 20.72 -44.39 11.18
N PRO A 131 21.23 -45.50 11.72
CA PRO A 131 22.53 -45.53 12.36
C PRO A 131 23.68 -45.53 11.34
N ALA A 132 24.77 -44.82 11.67
CA ALA A 132 25.95 -44.71 10.79
C ALA A 132 26.65 -46.06 10.53
N ASP A 133 26.62 -46.97 11.51
CA ASP A 133 27.21 -48.31 11.44
C ASP A 133 26.13 -49.40 11.54
N PHE A 134 25.15 -49.36 10.64
CA PHE A 134 24.07 -50.35 10.63
C PHE A 134 24.57 -51.74 10.21
N THR A 135 24.19 -52.77 10.98
CA THR A 135 24.48 -54.19 10.71
C THR A 135 23.18 -54.99 10.76
N PHE A 136 22.96 -55.82 9.75
CA PHE A 136 21.79 -56.71 9.69
C PHE A 136 21.85 -57.74 10.82
N ASP A 137 20.79 -57.86 11.61
CA ASP A 137 20.71 -58.84 12.69
C ASP A 137 20.41 -60.26 12.17
N ASN A 138 20.15 -61.18 13.09
CA ASN A 138 19.81 -62.57 12.79
C ASN A 138 18.34 -62.87 13.17
N ASP A 139 17.48 -61.86 13.28
CA ASP A 139 16.07 -62.04 13.57
C ASP A 139 15.28 -62.08 12.25
N ASP A 140 14.87 -63.27 11.84
CA ASP A 140 14.07 -63.49 10.63
C ASP A 140 12.57 -63.23 10.85
N THR A 141 12.17 -62.92 12.08
CA THR A 141 10.77 -62.66 12.45
C THR A 141 10.44 -61.18 12.57
N THR A 142 11.45 -60.32 12.72
CA THR A 142 11.27 -58.88 12.95
C THR A 142 12.19 -58.05 12.05
N ASP A 143 11.60 -57.18 11.23
CA ASP A 143 12.38 -56.22 10.46
C ASP A 143 12.95 -55.11 11.35
N GLN A 144 14.20 -54.73 11.10
CA GLN A 144 14.83 -53.57 11.72
C GLN A 144 14.27 -52.29 11.05
N ASN A 145 13.61 -51.44 11.82
CA ASN A 145 12.92 -50.26 11.29
C ASN A 145 13.59 -48.96 11.74
N PHE A 146 13.87 -48.07 10.79
CA PHE A 146 14.45 -46.74 11.06
C PHE A 146 13.57 -45.64 10.48
N THR A 147 13.54 -44.48 11.12
CA THR A 147 12.72 -43.36 10.68
C THR A 147 13.53 -42.08 10.54
N VAL A 148 13.35 -41.39 9.43
CA VAL A 148 13.84 -40.05 9.15
C VAL A 148 12.65 -39.10 9.24
N HIS A 149 12.69 -38.18 10.20
CA HIS A 149 11.64 -37.19 10.38
C HIS A 149 12.04 -35.88 9.70
N LEU A 150 11.15 -35.39 8.84
CA LEU A 150 11.24 -34.10 8.17
C LEU A 150 10.09 -33.20 8.64
N LYS A 151 10.23 -31.90 8.41
CA LYS A 151 9.15 -30.92 8.54
C LYS A 151 9.12 -30.02 7.32
N HIS A 152 8.03 -29.33 7.09
CA HIS A 152 7.99 -28.32 6.05
C HIS A 152 8.84 -27.12 6.46
N HIS A 153 9.59 -26.58 5.51
CA HIS A 153 10.28 -25.31 5.63
C HIS A 153 9.24 -24.19 5.46
N LEU A 154 9.30 -23.23 6.37
CA LEU A 154 8.37 -22.11 6.44
C LEU A 154 9.14 -20.82 6.22
N THR A 155 8.82 -20.08 5.16
CA THR A 155 9.49 -18.82 4.84
C THR A 155 8.64 -17.63 5.27
N PRO A 156 9.11 -16.76 6.17
CA PRO A 156 8.45 -15.49 6.47
C PRO A 156 8.55 -14.52 5.28
N VAL A 157 7.44 -13.91 4.90
CA VAL A 157 7.36 -12.93 3.81
C VAL A 157 6.75 -11.63 4.34
N ASN A 158 7.43 -10.52 4.07
CA ASN A 158 7.05 -9.18 4.49
C ASN A 158 7.72 -8.14 3.56
N PRO A 159 7.43 -6.83 3.69
CA PRO A 159 7.99 -5.81 2.78
C PRO A 159 9.52 -5.71 2.77
N THR A 160 10.20 -6.08 3.86
CA THR A 160 11.68 -6.10 3.95
C THR A 160 12.29 -7.41 3.46
N ASN A 161 11.48 -8.46 3.30
CA ASN A 161 11.86 -9.73 2.68
C ASN A 161 10.85 -10.08 1.57
N PRO A 162 10.82 -9.29 0.48
CA PRO A 162 9.86 -9.51 -0.60
C PRO A 162 10.22 -10.77 -1.38
N GLN A 163 9.21 -11.42 -1.94
CA GLN A 163 9.36 -12.55 -2.85
C GLN A 163 8.76 -12.18 -4.21
N THR A 164 9.32 -12.72 -5.29
CA THR A 164 8.85 -12.43 -6.64
C THR A 164 7.54 -13.17 -6.92
N PRO A 165 6.41 -12.46 -7.11
CA PRO A 165 5.13 -13.12 -7.31
C PRO A 165 5.13 -14.05 -8.52
N GLY A 166 4.59 -15.26 -8.35
CA GLY A 166 4.53 -16.28 -9.40
C GLY A 166 5.86 -16.98 -9.70
N ALA A 167 6.98 -16.55 -9.12
CA ALA A 167 8.25 -17.28 -9.25
C ALA A 167 8.19 -18.62 -8.49
N PRO A 168 8.90 -19.66 -8.93
CA PRO A 168 9.01 -20.92 -8.20
C PRO A 168 9.59 -20.69 -6.80
N ILE A 169 9.01 -21.33 -5.78
CA ILE A 169 9.56 -21.33 -4.41
C ILE A 169 10.83 -22.18 -4.34
N ASN A 170 10.86 -23.29 -5.08
CA ASN A 170 11.97 -24.24 -5.14
C ASN A 170 12.56 -24.27 -6.58
N PRO A 171 13.45 -23.32 -6.94
CA PRO A 171 13.93 -23.17 -8.32
C PRO A 171 14.89 -24.27 -8.78
N ASP A 172 15.52 -24.99 -7.84
CA ASP A 172 16.48 -26.06 -8.13
C ASP A 172 15.82 -27.43 -8.36
N GLU A 173 14.50 -27.45 -8.62
CA GLU A 173 13.74 -28.66 -8.93
C GLU A 173 13.60 -28.82 -10.46
N PRO A 174 14.39 -29.70 -11.10
CA PRO A 174 14.41 -29.84 -12.55
C PRO A 174 13.19 -30.57 -13.14
N ASP A 175 12.37 -31.21 -12.30
CA ASP A 175 11.37 -32.20 -12.74
C ASP A 175 9.91 -31.79 -12.45
N GLU A 176 9.66 -30.59 -11.91
CA GLU A 176 8.30 -30.15 -11.52
C GLU A 176 7.93 -28.78 -12.12
N PRO A 177 7.47 -28.73 -13.39
CA PRO A 177 7.11 -27.47 -14.06
C PRO A 177 5.94 -26.71 -13.38
N ASP A 178 5.16 -27.42 -12.57
CA ASP A 178 4.01 -26.90 -11.82
C ASP A 178 4.24 -26.86 -10.29
N GLY A 179 5.49 -26.88 -9.84
CA GLY A 179 5.85 -26.80 -8.42
C GLY A 179 5.34 -25.53 -7.73
N PRO A 180 5.39 -25.47 -6.39
CA PRO A 180 4.80 -24.38 -5.61
C PRO A 180 5.42 -23.03 -5.99
N LYS A 181 4.57 -22.02 -6.17
CA LYS A 181 4.95 -20.67 -6.60
C LYS A 181 4.64 -19.65 -5.52
N TRP A 182 5.46 -18.60 -5.45
CA TRP A 182 5.20 -17.47 -4.58
C TRP A 182 3.85 -16.82 -4.94
N PRO A 183 3.05 -16.38 -3.94
CA PRO A 183 1.72 -15.84 -4.17
C PRO A 183 1.75 -14.56 -5.01
N THR A 184 0.69 -14.33 -5.80
CA THR A 184 0.66 -13.35 -6.89
C THR A 184 0.59 -11.87 -6.47
N SER A 185 0.04 -11.50 -5.31
CA SER A 185 0.20 -10.17 -4.69
C SER A 185 -0.49 -10.06 -3.31
N THR A 186 -0.17 -8.98 -2.56
CA THR A 186 -1.06 -8.26 -1.60
C THR A 186 -1.60 -9.00 -0.36
N LYS A 187 -0.79 -9.80 0.33
CA LYS A 187 -1.20 -10.35 1.64
C LYS A 187 -0.42 -9.84 2.83
N TYR A 188 0.54 -8.93 2.66
CA TYR A 188 1.40 -8.49 3.76
C TYR A 188 1.66 -6.97 3.79
N ASP A 189 1.14 -6.24 2.82
CA ASP A 189 1.10 -4.78 2.76
C ASP A 189 -0.28 -4.32 2.28
N LYS A 190 -0.74 -3.20 2.83
CA LYS A 190 -1.97 -2.50 2.46
C LYS A 190 -1.79 -1.01 2.65
N THR A 191 -2.47 -0.22 1.84
CA THR A 191 -2.46 1.24 1.94
C THR A 191 -3.89 1.73 2.03
N VAL A 192 -4.14 2.64 2.95
CA VAL A 192 -5.38 3.44 3.01
C VAL A 192 -5.00 4.83 2.52
N ASN A 193 -5.74 5.36 1.56
CA ASN A 193 -5.48 6.66 0.96
C ASN A 193 -6.51 7.69 1.41
N GLU A 194 -6.08 8.93 1.60
CA GLU A 194 -6.95 10.09 1.68
C GLU A 194 -6.89 10.87 0.37
N THR A 195 -8.03 11.37 -0.09
CA THR A 195 -8.11 12.39 -1.13
C THR A 195 -9.14 13.44 -0.77
N VAL A 196 -8.70 14.69 -0.65
CA VAL A 196 -9.59 15.85 -0.50
C VAL A 196 -9.65 16.62 -1.82
N SER A 197 -10.84 16.68 -2.40
CA SER A 197 -11.12 17.36 -3.66
C SER A 197 -11.74 18.73 -3.43
N TYR A 198 -11.23 19.74 -4.12
CA TYR A 198 -11.73 21.12 -4.05
C TYR A 198 -12.40 21.47 -5.38
N VAL A 199 -13.73 21.54 -5.37
CA VAL A 199 -14.54 21.68 -6.60
C VAL A 199 -15.52 22.84 -6.50
N ASP A 200 -15.96 23.37 -7.63
CA ASP A 200 -17.10 24.29 -7.69
C ASP A 200 -18.44 23.54 -7.54
N GLN A 201 -19.56 24.29 -7.53
CA GLN A 201 -20.92 23.73 -7.48
C GLN A 201 -21.29 22.81 -8.67
N ASN A 202 -20.50 22.83 -9.75
CA ASN A 202 -20.68 22.00 -10.93
C ASN A 202 -19.74 20.78 -10.95
N GLY A 203 -18.87 20.63 -9.93
CA GLY A 203 -17.88 19.56 -9.82
C GLY A 203 -16.56 19.83 -10.54
N HIS A 204 -16.31 21.04 -11.07
CA HIS A 204 -15.01 21.38 -11.66
C HIS A 204 -13.97 21.63 -10.59
N VAL A 205 -12.77 21.10 -10.77
CA VAL A 205 -11.64 21.32 -9.84
C VAL A 205 -11.21 22.78 -9.86
N VAL A 206 -11.18 23.41 -8.68
CA VAL A 206 -10.81 24.84 -8.49
C VAL A 206 -9.53 25.05 -7.71
N ALA A 207 -9.04 24.02 -7.01
CA ALA A 207 -7.75 24.04 -6.33
C ALA A 207 -7.09 22.65 -6.41
N LYS A 208 -5.77 22.61 -6.16
CA LYS A 208 -5.01 21.35 -6.16
C LYS A 208 -5.55 20.42 -5.07
N GLN A 209 -5.87 19.18 -5.45
CA GLN A 209 -6.29 18.15 -4.49
C GLN A 209 -5.20 17.90 -3.43
N HIS A 210 -5.65 17.59 -2.22
CA HIS A 210 -4.79 17.04 -1.18
C HIS A 210 -4.87 15.52 -1.22
N THR A 211 -3.74 14.86 -1.04
CA THR A 211 -3.66 13.39 -0.99
C THR A 211 -2.69 13.00 0.10
N ASP A 212 -3.06 12.00 0.89
CA ASP A 212 -2.22 11.40 1.91
C ASP A 212 -2.41 9.88 1.95
N SER A 213 -1.54 9.14 2.64
CA SER A 213 -1.63 7.69 2.73
C SER A 213 -1.07 7.13 4.03
N VAL A 214 -1.77 6.15 4.60
CA VAL A 214 -1.29 5.35 5.73
C VAL A 214 -1.02 3.92 5.26
N ASN A 215 0.20 3.44 5.51
CA ASN A 215 0.66 2.12 5.08
C ASN A 215 0.68 1.12 6.24
N PHE A 216 -0.05 0.03 6.07
CA PHE A 216 -0.10 -1.10 6.98
C PHE A 216 0.71 -2.26 6.42
N THR A 217 1.46 -2.93 7.28
CA THR A 217 2.26 -4.10 6.92
C THR A 217 2.06 -5.20 7.94
N ARG A 218 2.33 -6.44 7.53
CA ARG A 218 2.44 -7.60 8.42
C ARG A 218 3.47 -8.58 7.88
N THR A 219 3.80 -9.59 8.67
CA THR A 219 4.55 -10.75 8.22
C THR A 219 3.58 -11.92 8.07
N ILE A 220 3.54 -12.51 6.88
CA ILE A 220 2.92 -13.81 6.64
C ILE A 220 4.00 -14.87 6.56
N VAL A 221 3.60 -16.13 6.58
CA VAL A 221 4.50 -17.26 6.35
C VAL A 221 4.00 -18.04 5.15
N VAL A 222 4.91 -18.54 4.32
CA VAL A 222 4.59 -19.43 3.20
C VAL A 222 5.21 -20.79 3.46
N ASP A 223 4.43 -21.84 3.25
CA ASP A 223 4.89 -23.21 3.29
C ASP A 223 5.59 -23.58 1.97
N ASN A 224 6.87 -23.92 2.02
CA ASN A 224 7.66 -24.13 0.81
C ASN A 224 7.36 -25.45 0.07
N VAL A 225 6.64 -26.37 0.69
CA VAL A 225 6.22 -27.64 0.09
C VAL A 225 4.93 -27.45 -0.70
N THR A 226 3.98 -26.73 -0.12
CA THR A 226 2.61 -26.61 -0.63
C THR A 226 2.33 -25.28 -1.33
N GLY A 227 3.13 -24.25 -1.08
CA GLY A 227 2.87 -22.87 -1.48
C GLY A 227 1.74 -22.20 -0.69
N GLU A 228 1.22 -22.84 0.37
CA GLU A 228 0.14 -22.30 1.19
C GLU A 228 0.59 -21.03 1.93
N VAL A 229 -0.27 -20.01 1.92
CA VAL A 229 -0.04 -18.77 2.68
C VAL A 229 -0.69 -18.85 4.05
N ILE A 230 0.15 -18.84 5.07
CA ILE A 230 -0.22 -18.86 6.49
C ILE A 230 -0.23 -17.42 7.02
N THR A 231 -1.40 -16.95 7.47
CA THR A 231 -1.62 -15.57 7.93
C THR A 231 -1.77 -15.43 9.44
N SER A 232 -1.69 -16.53 10.19
CA SER A 232 -1.77 -16.55 11.65
C SER A 232 -0.90 -17.66 12.24
N GLY A 233 -0.51 -17.52 13.51
CA GLY A 233 0.33 -18.49 14.20
C GLY A 233 1.81 -18.11 14.19
N ALA A 234 2.67 -19.10 14.49
CA ALA A 234 4.10 -18.88 14.66
C ALA A 234 4.74 -18.27 13.40
N GLY A 235 5.58 -17.25 13.58
CA GLY A 235 6.28 -16.56 12.48
C GLY A 235 5.45 -15.52 11.74
N THR A 236 4.17 -15.34 12.07
CA THR A 236 3.32 -14.28 11.51
C THR A 236 3.21 -13.08 12.46
N THR A 237 2.84 -11.91 11.93
CA THR A 237 2.49 -10.74 12.74
C THR A 237 1.09 -10.25 12.41
N ALA A 238 0.47 -9.55 13.38
CA ALA A 238 -0.71 -8.74 13.09
C ALA A 238 -0.35 -7.58 12.14
N TRP A 239 -1.38 -6.98 11.56
CA TRP A 239 -1.24 -5.73 10.83
C TRP A 239 -0.76 -4.61 11.75
N THR A 240 0.22 -3.85 11.29
CA THR A 240 0.79 -2.71 11.99
C THR A 240 1.01 -1.57 11.03
N ALA A 241 0.72 -0.34 11.45
CA ALA A 241 1.12 0.85 10.70
C ALA A 241 2.65 0.95 10.64
N THR A 242 3.20 1.23 9.45
CA THR A 242 4.64 1.18 9.17
C THR A 242 5.46 2.17 10.01
N ASN A 243 4.85 3.31 10.34
CA ASN A 243 5.40 4.42 11.12
C ASN A 243 4.63 4.64 12.44
N GLY A 244 3.72 3.73 12.81
CA GLY A 244 2.81 3.92 13.94
C GLY A 244 1.69 4.94 13.70
N ASP A 245 1.63 5.54 12.51
CA ASP A 245 0.60 6.49 12.13
C ASP A 245 -0.70 5.76 11.77
N THR A 246 -1.80 6.20 12.37
CA THR A 246 -3.14 5.61 12.16
C THR A 246 -4.17 6.71 11.96
N THR A 247 -3.72 7.88 11.49
CA THR A 247 -4.52 9.09 11.41
C THR A 247 -4.36 9.78 10.07
N PHE A 248 -5.38 10.54 9.66
CA PHE A 248 -5.22 11.64 8.73
C PHE A 248 -5.53 12.93 9.49
N ASP A 249 -4.64 13.91 9.40
CA ASP A 249 -4.83 15.20 10.03
C ASP A 249 -5.95 16.00 9.34
N ALA A 250 -6.52 16.96 10.06
CA ALA A 250 -7.48 17.90 9.46
C ALA A 250 -6.79 18.74 8.36
N VAL A 251 -7.39 18.81 7.17
CA VAL A 251 -6.83 19.51 6.02
C VAL A 251 -7.53 20.86 5.84
N VAL A 252 -6.77 21.95 5.99
CA VAL A 252 -7.28 23.32 5.78
C VAL A 252 -7.60 23.54 4.31
N SER A 253 -8.80 24.06 4.06
CA SER A 253 -9.26 24.40 2.71
C SER A 253 -8.51 25.62 2.17
N PRO A 254 -7.95 25.57 0.95
CA PRO A 254 -7.22 26.69 0.37
C PRO A 254 -8.14 27.87 0.08
N VAL A 255 -7.63 29.10 0.20
CA VAL A 255 -8.36 30.29 -0.27
C VAL A 255 -8.36 30.31 -1.79
N VAL A 256 -9.55 30.32 -2.40
CA VAL A 256 -9.73 30.39 -3.86
C VAL A 256 -10.29 31.77 -4.21
N PRO A 257 -9.55 32.61 -4.97
CA PRO A 257 -10.01 33.93 -5.34
C PRO A 257 -11.38 33.93 -6.02
N GLY A 258 -12.29 34.77 -5.53
CA GLY A 258 -13.65 34.90 -6.06
C GLY A 258 -14.62 33.79 -5.63
N SER A 259 -14.24 32.89 -4.72
CA SER A 259 -15.13 31.86 -4.17
C SER A 259 -14.90 31.64 -2.67
N VAL A 260 -15.92 31.15 -1.96
CA VAL A 260 -15.82 30.70 -0.57
C VAL A 260 -16.11 29.20 -0.48
N ALA A 261 -15.35 28.49 0.35
CA ALA A 261 -15.55 27.08 0.67
C ALA A 261 -16.76 26.89 1.59
N ASP A 262 -17.38 25.71 1.52
CA ASP A 262 -18.43 25.26 2.43
C ASP A 262 -17.92 24.92 3.83
N LYS A 263 -16.65 24.52 3.95
CA LYS A 263 -15.96 24.26 5.22
C LYS A 263 -14.54 24.82 5.21
N ALA A 264 -14.06 25.27 6.38
CA ALA A 264 -12.72 25.83 6.52
C ALA A 264 -11.64 24.74 6.51
N GLN A 265 -11.97 23.53 6.95
CA GLN A 265 -11.09 22.36 6.96
C GLN A 265 -11.91 21.07 6.97
N THR A 266 -11.30 19.96 6.54
CA THR A 266 -11.84 18.61 6.73
C THR A 266 -11.69 18.18 8.19
N ALA A 267 -12.42 17.13 8.58
CA ALA A 267 -12.23 16.54 9.90
C ALA A 267 -10.99 15.62 9.89
N ALA A 268 -10.27 15.55 11.01
CA ALA A 268 -9.25 14.52 11.18
C ALA A 268 -9.90 13.13 11.24
N VAL A 269 -9.23 12.12 10.69
CA VAL A 269 -9.63 10.72 10.75
C VAL A 269 -8.71 9.99 11.71
N THR A 270 -9.26 9.20 12.63
CA THR A 270 -8.50 8.43 13.63
C THR A 270 -8.79 6.94 13.55
N ASP A 271 -7.98 6.15 14.25
CA ASP A 271 -8.15 4.71 14.43
C ASP A 271 -8.17 3.93 13.11
N LEU A 272 -7.40 4.40 12.13
CA LEU A 272 -7.21 3.69 10.86
C LEU A 272 -6.55 2.34 11.12
N ASN A 273 -7.05 1.34 10.42
CA ASN A 273 -6.47 0.01 10.40
C ASN A 273 -6.39 -0.50 8.95
N ALA A 274 -5.76 -1.66 8.77
CA ALA A 274 -5.50 -2.20 7.43
C ALA A 274 -6.78 -2.56 6.64
N ASP A 275 -7.95 -2.62 7.27
CA ASP A 275 -9.23 -2.89 6.63
C ASP A 275 -10.10 -1.62 6.47
N SER A 276 -9.59 -0.45 6.88
CA SER A 276 -10.23 0.83 6.59
C SER A 276 -10.33 1.05 5.08
N ALA A 277 -11.45 1.63 4.63
CA ALA A 277 -11.61 2.07 3.26
C ALA A 277 -10.86 3.39 3.01
N ASP A 278 -10.52 3.66 1.74
CA ASP A 278 -9.99 4.96 1.35
C ASP A 278 -10.97 6.10 1.70
N VAL A 279 -10.41 7.19 2.21
CA VAL A 279 -11.15 8.40 2.60
C VAL A 279 -11.19 9.35 1.42
N ASN A 280 -12.38 9.63 0.91
CA ASN A 280 -12.58 10.57 -0.18
C ASN A 280 -13.51 11.69 0.27
N GLU A 281 -12.97 12.89 0.44
CA GLU A 281 -13.73 14.08 0.82
C GLU A 281 -13.81 15.08 -0.32
N THR A 282 -14.89 15.84 -0.35
CA THR A 282 -15.07 16.98 -1.25
C THR A 282 -15.38 18.23 -0.45
N VAL A 283 -14.68 19.32 -0.76
CA VAL A 283 -14.93 20.68 -0.32
C VAL A 283 -15.48 21.44 -1.52
N THR A 284 -16.64 22.05 -1.36
CA THR A 284 -17.36 22.73 -2.45
C THR A 284 -17.20 24.25 -2.31
N TYR A 285 -16.78 24.90 -3.39
CA TYR A 285 -16.62 26.33 -3.49
C TYR A 285 -17.80 26.97 -4.20
N THR A 286 -18.31 28.05 -3.60
CA THR A 286 -19.36 28.88 -4.17
C THR A 286 -18.81 30.25 -4.50
N LYS A 287 -19.14 30.77 -5.68
CA LYS A 287 -18.72 32.10 -6.12
C LYS A 287 -19.17 33.18 -5.12
N VAL A 288 -18.28 34.12 -4.82
CA VAL A 288 -18.62 35.27 -3.97
C VAL A 288 -19.60 36.20 -4.67
N GLY A 289 -20.51 36.78 -3.90
CA GLY A 289 -21.40 37.84 -4.33
C GLY A 289 -20.69 39.19 -4.43
N SER A 290 -21.48 40.22 -4.74
CA SER A 290 -21.01 41.59 -4.86
C SER A 290 -21.92 42.58 -4.14
N LEU A 291 -21.35 43.71 -3.74
CA LEU A 291 -22.09 44.90 -3.35
C LEU A 291 -22.54 45.63 -4.62
N VAL A 292 -23.86 45.73 -4.81
CA VAL A 292 -24.48 46.24 -6.04
C VAL A 292 -25.17 47.58 -5.76
N PRO A 293 -24.63 48.71 -6.26
CA PRO A 293 -25.29 50.01 -6.18
C PRO A 293 -26.60 50.05 -6.96
N SER A 294 -27.63 50.65 -6.35
CA SER A 294 -28.93 50.91 -6.97
C SER A 294 -29.43 52.30 -6.59
N SER A 295 -30.28 52.91 -7.43
CA SER A 295 -30.97 54.15 -7.12
C SER A 295 -32.29 54.21 -7.90
N SER A 296 -33.30 54.82 -7.29
CA SER A 296 -34.56 55.16 -7.98
C SER A 296 -34.51 56.53 -8.66
N ASP A 297 -33.45 57.32 -8.44
CA ASP A 297 -33.25 58.62 -9.09
C ASP A 297 -32.76 58.41 -10.53
N GLY A 298 -33.53 58.90 -11.50
CA GLY A 298 -33.16 58.84 -12.92
C GLY A 298 -31.89 59.63 -13.28
N ASN A 299 -31.43 60.54 -12.40
CA ASN A 299 -30.19 61.29 -12.55
C ASN A 299 -28.99 60.62 -11.85
N PHE A 300 -29.14 59.39 -11.33
CA PHE A 300 -28.05 58.69 -10.68
C PHE A 300 -26.92 58.43 -11.67
N PRO A 301 -25.69 58.92 -11.42
CA PRO A 301 -24.57 58.79 -12.35
C PRO A 301 -24.06 57.34 -12.49
N GLY A 302 -24.55 56.43 -11.67
CA GLY A 302 -24.05 55.07 -11.56
C GLY A 302 -22.90 54.94 -10.55
N ALA A 303 -22.65 53.72 -10.11
CA ALA A 303 -21.50 53.37 -9.28
C ALA A 303 -21.07 51.93 -9.60
N PRO A 304 -19.77 51.61 -9.47
CA PRO A 304 -19.27 50.27 -9.77
C PRO A 304 -19.79 49.24 -8.77
N THR A 305 -20.14 48.06 -9.26
CA THR A 305 -20.32 46.86 -8.43
C THR A 305 -18.98 46.45 -7.83
N VAL A 306 -18.96 46.17 -6.54
CA VAL A 306 -17.75 45.78 -5.80
C VAL A 306 -17.87 44.33 -5.37
N VAL A 307 -17.06 43.44 -5.95
CA VAL A 307 -16.99 42.03 -5.54
C VAL A 307 -16.45 41.95 -4.11
N TYR A 308 -17.02 41.09 -3.27
CA TYR A 308 -16.52 40.90 -1.92
C TYR A 308 -15.09 40.33 -1.94
N PRO A 309 -14.09 41.00 -1.31
CA PRO A 309 -12.74 40.46 -1.26
C PRO A 309 -12.68 39.25 -0.32
N ASN A 310 -12.10 38.14 -0.76
CA ASN A 310 -11.89 36.97 0.08
C ASN A 310 -11.08 37.31 1.35
N ASP A 311 -11.38 36.61 2.45
CA ASP A 311 -10.48 36.57 3.60
C ASP A 311 -9.23 35.75 3.25
N PRO A 312 -8.01 36.28 3.41
CA PRO A 312 -6.78 35.57 3.04
C PRO A 312 -6.42 34.41 3.98
N SER A 313 -7.09 34.31 5.14
CA SER A 313 -6.82 33.33 6.19
C SER A 313 -7.95 32.32 6.42
N ASP A 314 -9.15 32.61 5.91
CA ASP A 314 -10.32 31.74 6.05
C ASP A 314 -11.04 31.59 4.71
N ALA A 315 -10.93 30.41 4.11
CA ALA A 315 -11.54 30.11 2.82
C ALA A 315 -13.07 30.19 2.83
N THR A 316 -13.73 30.23 3.99
CA THR A 316 -15.19 30.33 4.13
C THR A 316 -15.69 31.78 4.24
N LYS A 317 -14.77 32.76 4.29
CA LYS A 317 -15.09 34.15 4.61
C LYS A 317 -14.68 35.13 3.52
N VAL A 318 -15.31 36.29 3.59
CA VAL A 318 -14.95 37.50 2.87
C VAL A 318 -14.71 38.62 3.88
N THR A 319 -13.90 39.59 3.47
CA THR A 319 -13.68 40.84 4.18
C THR A 319 -14.69 41.91 3.73
N PRO A 320 -14.90 42.98 4.52
CA PRO A 320 -15.85 44.02 4.16
C PRO A 320 -15.51 44.72 2.84
N ALA A 321 -16.47 44.86 1.93
CA ALA A 321 -16.30 45.59 0.67
C ALA A 321 -16.44 47.10 0.88
N GLY A 322 -15.61 47.90 0.20
CA GLY A 322 -15.72 49.36 0.25
C GLY A 322 -17.00 49.86 -0.42
N VAL A 323 -17.73 50.75 0.27
CA VAL A 323 -18.95 51.39 -0.25
C VAL A 323 -18.54 52.50 -1.24
N PRO A 324 -18.96 52.45 -2.52
CA PRO A 324 -18.61 53.48 -3.48
C PRO A 324 -19.09 54.87 -3.06
N THR A 325 -18.24 55.88 -3.20
CA THR A 325 -18.64 57.27 -2.95
C THR A 325 -19.24 57.86 -4.22
N VAL A 326 -20.47 58.35 -4.15
CA VAL A 326 -21.16 59.02 -5.26
C VAL A 326 -21.47 60.46 -4.85
N PRO A 327 -20.86 61.47 -5.49
CA PRO A 327 -21.12 62.87 -5.16
C PRO A 327 -22.61 63.22 -5.27
N GLY A 328 -23.16 63.85 -4.24
CA GLY A 328 -24.57 64.24 -4.21
C GLY A 328 -25.55 63.12 -3.82
N TYR A 329 -25.05 61.96 -3.37
CA TYR A 329 -25.90 60.85 -2.90
C TYR A 329 -25.44 60.28 -1.56
N THR A 330 -26.38 59.74 -0.79
CA THR A 330 -26.14 58.97 0.45
C THR A 330 -26.48 57.50 0.20
N ALA A 331 -25.60 56.59 0.61
CA ALA A 331 -25.81 55.15 0.49
C ALA A 331 -26.54 54.60 1.72
N HIS A 332 -27.41 53.61 1.50
CA HIS A 332 -28.13 52.88 2.53
C HIS A 332 -27.92 51.38 2.38
N ASP A 333 -27.81 50.68 3.51
CA ASP A 333 -27.79 49.21 3.56
C ASP A 333 -29.19 48.61 3.26
N PRO A 334 -29.31 47.28 3.10
CA PRO A 334 -30.61 46.63 2.86
C PRO A 334 -31.66 46.90 3.96
N GLU A 335 -31.23 47.19 5.18
CA GLU A 335 -32.08 47.53 6.31
C GLU A 335 -32.49 49.02 6.34
N GLY A 336 -31.93 49.84 5.45
CA GLY A 336 -32.20 51.28 5.31
C GLY A 336 -31.29 52.20 6.14
N ASN A 337 -30.32 51.67 6.87
CA ASN A 337 -29.38 52.47 7.64
C ASN A 337 -28.40 53.20 6.73
N VAL A 338 -28.03 54.42 7.12
CA VAL A 338 -27.08 55.24 6.38
C VAL A 338 -25.67 54.63 6.48
N LEU A 339 -25.07 54.38 5.32
CA LEU A 339 -23.66 54.00 5.18
C LEU A 339 -22.82 55.26 4.96
N THR A 340 -21.79 55.44 5.78
CA THR A 340 -20.90 56.61 5.65
C THR A 340 -20.11 56.50 4.33
N PRO A 341 -19.99 57.57 3.52
CA PRO A 341 -19.16 57.53 2.31
C PRO A 341 -17.73 57.07 2.62
N GLY A 342 -17.24 56.07 1.88
CA GLY A 342 -15.91 55.47 2.11
C GLY A 342 -15.83 54.47 3.26
N SER A 343 -16.95 54.15 3.92
CA SER A 343 -17.04 53.01 4.83
C SER A 343 -17.00 51.68 4.08
N SER A 344 -17.00 50.56 4.81
CA SER A 344 -17.11 49.22 4.25
C SER A 344 -18.36 48.51 4.75
N TYR A 345 -18.84 47.56 3.95
CA TYR A 345 -20.01 46.75 4.22
C TYR A 345 -19.63 45.27 4.29
N GLN A 346 -19.99 44.61 5.40
CA GLN A 346 -19.80 43.18 5.58
C GLN A 346 -21.11 42.44 5.25
N PRO A 347 -21.12 41.54 4.26
CA PRO A 347 -22.31 40.77 3.95
C PRO A 347 -22.60 39.72 5.04
N SER A 348 -23.89 39.43 5.25
CA SER A 348 -24.33 38.30 6.07
C SER A 348 -24.17 36.97 5.35
N ASP A 349 -24.39 36.94 4.02
CA ASP A 349 -24.11 35.81 3.13
C ASP A 349 -23.08 36.23 2.06
N PRO A 350 -21.85 35.71 2.10
CA PRO A 350 -20.80 36.08 1.15
C PRO A 350 -21.06 35.59 -0.28
N THR A 351 -22.02 34.71 -0.49
CA THR A 351 -22.34 34.09 -1.80
C THR A 351 -23.45 34.81 -2.55
N LYS A 352 -24.03 35.86 -1.96
CA LYS A 352 -25.16 36.60 -2.53
C LYS A 352 -24.77 38.04 -2.80
N ASP A 353 -25.29 38.55 -3.91
CA ASP A 353 -25.24 39.98 -4.16
C ASP A 353 -26.06 40.71 -3.10
N THR A 354 -25.51 41.82 -2.60
CA THR A 354 -26.23 42.71 -1.69
C THR A 354 -26.46 44.04 -2.37
N THR A 355 -27.71 44.43 -2.48
CA THR A 355 -28.08 45.73 -3.03
C THR A 355 -27.94 46.81 -1.97
N ILE A 356 -27.19 47.86 -2.27
CA ILE A 356 -27.22 49.12 -1.50
C ILE A 356 -27.96 50.18 -2.32
N THR A 357 -28.71 51.05 -1.65
CA THR A 357 -29.54 52.06 -2.32
C THR A 357 -28.98 53.46 -2.09
N TYR A 358 -28.84 54.24 -3.16
CA TYR A 358 -28.42 55.62 -3.12
C TYR A 358 -29.63 56.54 -3.20
N THR A 359 -29.70 57.52 -2.29
CA THR A 359 -30.71 58.59 -2.31
C THR A 359 -30.01 59.92 -2.53
N ALA A 360 -30.57 60.78 -3.39
CA ALA A 360 -30.01 62.10 -3.62
C ALA A 360 -30.05 62.91 -2.33
N VAL A 361 -28.95 63.56 -1.96
CA VAL A 361 -28.99 64.58 -0.91
C VAL A 361 -29.74 65.77 -1.46
N ASN A 362 -31.01 65.90 -1.08
CA ASN A 362 -31.80 67.08 -1.41
C ASN A 362 -31.12 68.31 -0.78
N PRO A 363 -30.71 69.34 -1.54
CA PRO A 363 -30.16 70.57 -1.00
C PRO A 363 -31.29 71.37 -0.33
N SER A 364 -31.83 70.85 0.76
CA SER A 364 -32.76 71.56 1.62
C SER A 364 -31.94 72.53 2.47
N GLN A 365 -31.67 73.70 1.90
CA GLN A 365 -31.19 74.92 2.54
C GLN A 365 -29.84 74.78 3.30
N PRO A 366 -28.85 75.66 3.08
CA PRO A 366 -27.70 75.72 3.98
C PRO A 366 -28.23 75.94 5.39
N THR A 367 -28.02 74.98 6.29
CA THR A 367 -28.21 75.22 7.71
C THR A 367 -27.35 76.44 8.04
N THR A 368 -27.99 77.48 8.56
CA THR A 368 -27.33 78.70 9.03
C THR A 368 -26.13 78.26 9.87
N PRO A 369 -24.89 78.71 9.57
CA PRO A 369 -23.74 78.36 10.38
C PRO A 369 -24.09 78.58 11.85
N ALA A 370 -23.89 77.57 12.68
CA ALA A 370 -24.07 77.73 14.12
C ALA A 370 -23.28 78.97 14.54
N LYS A 371 -23.97 79.93 15.17
CA LYS A 371 -23.35 81.13 15.74
C LYS A 371 -22.11 80.68 16.52
N PRO A 372 -20.94 81.31 16.32
CA PRO A 372 -19.72 80.91 17.01
C PRO A 372 -20.01 80.75 18.50
N VAL A 373 -19.79 79.54 19.01
CA VAL A 373 -19.89 79.30 20.45
C VAL A 373 -18.73 80.10 21.06
N ASN A 374 -19.05 81.05 21.92
CA ASN A 374 -18.04 81.80 22.67
C ASN A 374 -17.15 80.78 23.39
N PRO A 375 -15.82 80.76 23.16
CA PRO A 375 -14.95 79.78 23.80
C PRO A 375 -15.19 79.82 25.31
N SER A 376 -15.44 78.63 25.87
CA SER A 376 -15.58 78.46 27.30
C SER A 376 -14.34 79.04 27.98
N GLN A 377 -14.56 79.87 29.00
CA GLN A 377 -13.49 80.46 29.79
C GLN A 377 -12.52 79.35 30.25
N PRO A 378 -11.19 79.51 30.07
CA PRO A 378 -10.24 78.48 30.40
C PRO A 378 -10.40 78.10 31.88
N THR A 379 -10.66 76.82 32.13
CA THR A 379 -10.62 76.28 33.49
C THR A 379 -9.20 76.39 34.01
N THR A 380 -9.09 76.81 35.27
CA THR A 380 -7.82 76.98 35.97
C THR A 380 -7.07 75.63 35.97
N PRO A 381 -5.79 75.58 35.56
CA PRO A 381 -5.03 74.34 35.59
C PRO A 381 -5.02 73.73 36.99
N ALA A 382 -5.28 72.43 37.08
CA ALA A 382 -5.13 71.70 38.32
C ALA A 382 -3.68 71.85 38.82
N LYS A 383 -3.54 72.20 40.11
CA LYS A 383 -2.24 72.32 40.79
C LYS A 383 -1.42 71.03 40.57
N PRO A 384 -0.12 71.11 40.22
CA PRO A 384 0.70 69.94 39.96
C PRO A 384 0.66 68.98 41.15
N VAL A 385 0.35 67.71 40.88
CA VAL A 385 0.51 66.64 41.86
C VAL A 385 2.00 66.31 41.91
N ASN A 386 2.58 66.33 43.11
CA ASN A 386 3.97 65.99 43.33
C ASN A 386 4.23 64.55 42.84
N PRO A 387 5.20 64.30 41.95
CA PRO A 387 5.51 62.95 41.49
C PRO A 387 5.88 62.05 42.67
N SER A 388 5.25 60.88 42.74
CA SER A 388 5.66 59.81 43.64
C SER A 388 7.13 59.47 43.38
N GLN A 389 7.91 59.38 44.45
CA GLN A 389 9.34 59.05 44.42
C GLN A 389 9.58 57.73 43.64
N PRO A 390 10.60 57.65 42.76
CA PRO A 390 10.86 56.43 42.00
C PRO A 390 11.23 55.29 42.95
N THR A 391 10.55 54.15 42.83
CA THR A 391 11.01 52.90 43.45
C THR A 391 12.27 52.42 42.74
N THR A 392 13.27 52.05 43.54
CA THR A 392 14.59 51.56 43.10
C THR A 392 14.44 50.37 42.14
N PRO A 393 15.06 50.39 40.95
CA PRO A 393 15.06 49.23 40.05
C PRO A 393 15.71 48.00 40.71
N ALA A 394 15.11 46.83 40.49
CA ALA A 394 15.70 45.56 40.89
C ALA A 394 17.06 45.36 40.20
N LYS A 395 18.05 44.92 40.97
CA LYS A 395 19.42 44.63 40.50
C LYS A 395 19.37 43.63 39.33
N PRO A 396 20.08 43.87 38.20
CA PRO A 396 20.12 42.94 37.08
C PRO A 396 20.65 41.58 37.51
N VAL A 397 19.96 40.52 37.09
CA VAL A 397 20.45 39.14 37.21
C VAL A 397 21.50 38.93 36.12
N ASN A 398 22.67 38.44 36.50
CA ASN A 398 23.79 38.19 35.58
C ASN A 398 23.37 37.10 34.56
N PRO A 399 23.45 37.35 33.24
CA PRO A 399 23.16 36.33 32.24
C PRO A 399 24.14 35.15 32.38
N SER A 400 23.62 33.93 32.27
CA SER A 400 24.43 32.73 32.11
C SER A 400 25.33 32.89 30.88
N GLN A 401 26.61 32.54 31.05
CA GLN A 401 27.65 32.65 30.03
C GLN A 401 27.27 31.90 28.74
N PRO A 402 27.52 32.44 27.54
CA PRO A 402 27.26 31.73 26.29
C PRO A 402 28.13 30.47 26.19
N THR A 403 27.53 29.33 25.88
CA THR A 403 28.28 28.15 25.44
C THR A 403 28.96 28.45 24.11
N THR A 404 30.23 28.11 24.02
CA THR A 404 31.10 28.36 22.85
C THR A 404 30.55 27.63 21.61
N PRO A 405 30.42 28.29 20.45
CA PRO A 405 30.07 27.61 19.21
C PRO A 405 31.09 26.53 18.84
N ALA A 406 30.62 25.39 18.34
CA ALA A 406 31.49 24.38 17.75
C ALA A 406 32.29 24.98 16.58
N LYS A 407 33.59 24.71 16.56
CA LYS A 407 34.53 25.15 15.52
C LYS A 407 34.05 24.67 14.14
N PRO A 408 34.06 25.51 13.09
CA PRO A 408 33.73 25.09 11.74
C PRO A 408 34.64 23.94 11.30
N VAL A 409 34.04 22.88 10.75
CA VAL A 409 34.78 21.83 10.06
C VAL A 409 35.23 22.39 8.71
N ASN A 410 36.53 22.34 8.43
CA ASN A 410 37.10 22.82 7.17
C ASN A 410 36.56 21.98 6.01
N PRO A 411 36.07 22.58 4.90
CA PRO A 411 35.76 21.82 3.70
C PRO A 411 37.00 21.06 3.22
N SER A 412 36.83 19.78 2.89
CA SER A 412 37.87 19.00 2.21
C SER A 412 38.29 19.72 0.93
N GLN A 413 39.59 19.91 0.73
CA GLN A 413 40.16 20.52 -0.48
C GLN A 413 39.64 19.84 -1.76
N PRO A 414 39.44 20.59 -2.86
CA PRO A 414 39.31 19.98 -4.17
C PRO A 414 40.60 19.22 -4.49
N THR A 415 40.49 17.95 -4.89
CA THR A 415 41.61 17.20 -5.45
C THR A 415 42.09 17.88 -6.73
N THR A 416 43.37 18.19 -6.78
CA THR A 416 44.10 18.72 -7.94
C THR A 416 43.94 17.78 -9.14
N PRO A 417 43.61 18.28 -10.36
CA PRO A 417 43.72 17.49 -11.56
C PRO A 417 45.17 17.04 -11.78
N ALA A 418 45.35 15.75 -12.09
CA ALA A 418 46.65 15.19 -12.43
C ALA A 418 47.23 15.92 -13.66
N LYS A 419 48.47 16.40 -13.51
CA LYS A 419 49.30 16.96 -14.58
C LYS A 419 49.51 15.89 -15.67
N PRO A 420 49.47 16.22 -16.97
CA PRO A 420 49.72 15.24 -18.02
C PRO A 420 51.16 14.74 -17.93
N VAL A 421 51.34 13.42 -17.85
CA VAL A 421 52.66 12.81 -17.97
C VAL A 421 53.04 12.77 -19.44
N GLN A 422 54.17 13.41 -19.70
CA GLN A 422 54.90 13.44 -20.95
C GLN A 422 55.39 12.03 -21.30
N ALA A 423 55.08 11.59 -22.52
CA ALA A 423 55.62 10.36 -23.10
C ALA A 423 57.12 10.51 -23.36
N GLY A 424 57.89 9.50 -22.95
CA GLY A 424 59.31 9.40 -23.25
C GLY A 424 59.92 8.08 -22.75
N GLN A 425 59.98 7.10 -23.68
CA GLN A 425 61.06 6.10 -23.93
C GLN A 425 61.53 5.20 -22.75
N ALA A 426 61.95 3.95 -22.92
CA ALA A 426 61.95 2.89 -23.94
C ALA A 426 62.71 1.71 -23.28
N ALA A 427 62.35 0.46 -23.62
CA ALA A 427 63.18 -0.77 -23.65
C ALA A 427 62.22 -1.98 -23.56
N ASP A 428 61.88 -2.59 -24.70
CA ASP A 428 62.53 -3.78 -25.28
C ASP A 428 61.85 -5.07 -24.83
N THR A 429 61.05 -5.68 -25.73
CA THR A 429 61.40 -6.97 -26.36
C THR A 429 60.31 -7.44 -27.35
N ASN A 430 60.77 -7.61 -28.60
CA ASN A 430 60.42 -8.63 -29.60
C ASN A 430 59.05 -8.68 -30.32
N PHE A 431 59.09 -8.24 -31.60
CA PHE A 431 58.67 -8.91 -32.85
C PHE A 431 57.34 -9.73 -32.83
N VAL A 432 56.36 -9.53 -33.72
CA VAL A 432 56.45 -9.71 -35.20
C VAL A 432 55.45 -8.80 -35.96
N ASP A 433 55.93 -8.39 -37.12
CA ASP A 433 55.44 -7.57 -38.24
C ASP A 433 54.11 -8.03 -38.92
N GLN A 434 53.23 -7.07 -39.28
CA GLN A 434 52.69 -6.97 -40.66
C GLN A 434 51.94 -5.65 -40.96
N ARG A 435 52.64 -4.78 -41.70
CA ARG A 435 52.20 -3.95 -42.85
C ARG A 435 50.98 -3.01 -42.77
N LEU A 436 51.31 -1.71 -42.76
CA LEU A 436 50.58 -0.56 -43.37
C LEU A 436 50.56 -0.65 -44.92
N PRO A 437 49.78 0.16 -45.70
CA PRO A 437 49.80 1.65 -45.69
C PRO A 437 48.45 2.39 -45.92
N GLN A 438 48.17 3.47 -45.19
CA GLN A 438 48.38 4.91 -45.49
C GLN A 438 47.40 5.61 -46.44
N THR A 439 47.30 6.92 -46.16
CA THR A 439 46.89 8.09 -46.97
C THR A 439 45.43 8.51 -46.80
N GLY A 440 45.07 9.78 -46.55
CA GLY A 440 45.83 11.03 -46.39
C GLY A 440 44.92 12.23 -46.72
N LYS A 441 45.33 13.43 -46.27
CA LYS A 441 44.88 14.81 -46.64
C LYS A 441 43.78 15.40 -45.72
N ASN A 442 44.13 16.38 -44.86
CA ASN A 442 44.29 17.85 -45.09
C ASN A 442 42.92 18.54 -45.30
N LYS A 443 42.57 19.71 -44.75
CA LYS A 443 43.12 20.71 -43.81
C LYS A 443 42.04 21.83 -43.72
N LYS A 444 42.02 22.59 -42.61
CA LYS A 444 41.47 23.97 -42.44
C LYS A 444 39.94 24.17 -42.47
N GLN A 445 39.31 25.18 -41.85
CA GLN A 445 39.60 26.20 -40.81
C GLN A 445 38.34 27.12 -40.76
N ALA A 446 38.14 27.81 -39.62
CA ALA A 446 37.19 28.93 -39.35
C ALA A 446 35.73 28.52 -39.09
N ASN A 447 35.19 28.72 -37.87
CA ASN A 447 34.73 29.95 -37.22
C ASN A 447 33.54 30.59 -37.96
N GLU A 448 32.34 30.50 -37.38
CA GLU A 448 31.53 31.65 -36.97
C GLU A 448 30.22 31.19 -36.30
N ASN A 449 29.85 31.91 -35.25
CA ASN A 449 28.53 31.90 -34.64
C ASN A 449 27.50 32.41 -35.67
N GLU A 450 26.39 31.70 -35.86
CA GLU A 450 25.05 32.29 -35.92
C GLU A 450 23.97 31.20 -35.89
N LEU A 451 22.94 31.40 -35.06
CA LEU A 451 21.70 30.62 -35.09
C LEU A 451 20.94 30.90 -36.39
N PRO A 452 20.19 29.91 -36.88
CA PRO A 452 18.85 30.25 -37.36
C PRO A 452 17.78 29.27 -36.87
N GLN A 453 16.61 29.83 -36.52
CA GLN A 453 15.34 29.12 -36.63
C GLN A 453 15.05 28.83 -38.11
N THR A 454 14.52 27.65 -38.42
CA THR A 454 13.18 27.43 -39.03
C THR A 454 13.01 25.97 -39.47
N GLY A 455 11.82 25.41 -39.21
CA GLY A 455 10.99 24.74 -40.21
C GLY A 455 11.44 23.41 -40.84
N SER A 456 10.73 22.35 -40.41
CA SER A 456 10.05 21.35 -41.26
C SER A 456 10.85 20.40 -42.16
N ASN A 457 10.85 19.11 -41.78
CA ASN A 457 10.19 17.98 -42.47
C ASN A 457 11.01 16.67 -42.30
N ARG A 458 10.37 15.59 -41.83
CA ARG A 458 10.07 14.38 -42.63
C ARG A 458 9.88 13.10 -41.78
N SER A 459 8.78 12.43 -42.12
CA SER A 459 8.43 10.98 -42.04
C SER A 459 8.36 10.26 -40.70
N ASP A 460 7.11 9.94 -40.36
CA ASP A 460 6.58 8.58 -40.19
C ASP A 460 7.37 7.59 -39.34
N SER A 461 6.98 7.49 -38.07
CA SER A 461 6.29 6.32 -37.53
C SER A 461 6.34 6.39 -36.01
N GLN A 462 5.34 7.01 -35.40
CA GLN A 462 5.15 6.96 -33.96
C GLN A 462 3.71 6.54 -33.67
N LYS A 463 3.57 5.31 -33.13
CA LYS A 463 2.38 4.90 -32.40
C LYS A 463 2.36 5.73 -31.11
N ILE A 464 1.60 6.81 -31.13
CA ILE A 464 1.32 7.64 -29.96
C ILE A 464 0.16 7.00 -29.20
N SER A 465 0.44 6.67 -27.95
CA SER A 465 -0.54 6.44 -26.91
C SER A 465 -1.21 7.79 -26.59
N ILE A 466 -2.47 7.95 -27.01
CA ILE A 466 -3.38 9.03 -26.59
C ILE A 466 -4.07 8.48 -25.33
N GLY A 467 -4.02 9.11 -24.16
CA GLY A 467 -4.41 10.50 -23.91
C GLY A 467 -5.89 10.49 -23.48
N GLY A 468 -6.17 10.93 -22.26
CA GLY A 468 -7.49 10.78 -21.63
C GLY A 468 -8.61 11.71 -22.13
N ILE A 469 -9.75 11.53 -21.46
CA ILE A 469 -10.81 12.49 -21.10
C ILE A 469 -12.03 12.67 -22.06
N LEU A 470 -13.20 12.39 -21.45
CA LEU A 470 -14.61 12.84 -21.67
C LEU A 470 -15.45 12.37 -22.88
N LEU A 471 -16.63 11.75 -22.64
CA LEU A 471 -17.95 12.41 -22.65
C LEU A 471 -19.17 11.46 -22.43
N VAL A 472 -20.25 12.08 -21.95
CA VAL A 472 -21.53 11.61 -21.37
C VAL A 472 -22.60 11.22 -22.41
N ALA A 473 -23.52 10.29 -22.07
CA ALA A 473 -24.93 10.26 -22.54
C ALA A 473 -25.78 9.33 -21.65
N ALA A 474 -26.70 9.85 -20.82
CA ALA A 474 -28.13 10.09 -21.11
C ALA A 474 -29.02 8.83 -21.17
N SER A 475 -29.86 8.61 -20.15
CA SER A 475 -31.08 7.78 -20.26
C SER A 475 -32.21 8.31 -19.37
N CYS A 476 -32.96 9.26 -19.93
CA CYS A 476 -34.35 9.54 -19.57
C CYS A 476 -35.10 9.82 -20.88
N LEU A 477 -35.98 8.91 -21.29
CA LEU A 477 -37.13 9.26 -22.13
C LEU A 477 -38.25 8.24 -21.95
N PHE A 478 -39.43 8.82 -21.73
CA PHE A 478 -40.74 8.25 -21.49
C PHE A 478 -41.21 7.28 -22.59
N GLY A 479 -42.02 6.30 -22.17
CA GLY A 479 -42.89 5.51 -23.04
C GLY A 479 -44.06 4.94 -22.24
N ALA A 480 -45.17 5.69 -22.24
CA ALA A 480 -46.43 5.31 -21.62
C ALA A 480 -47.07 4.08 -22.32
N PHE A 481 -47.56 3.11 -21.54
CA PHE A 481 -48.69 2.27 -21.93
C PHE A 481 -49.55 1.98 -20.71
N GLY A 482 -50.76 2.53 -20.72
CA GLY A 482 -51.78 2.27 -19.72
C GLY A 482 -52.67 1.08 -20.08
N ILE A 483 -53.29 0.55 -19.02
CA ILE A 483 -54.56 -0.17 -18.96
C ILE A 483 -54.54 -1.63 -19.43
N ARG A 484 -54.73 -2.58 -18.48
CA ARG A 484 -56.05 -3.21 -18.21
C ARG A 484 -55.97 -4.17 -17.01
N LYS A 485 -56.56 -3.77 -15.88
CA LYS A 485 -56.91 -4.66 -14.77
C LYS A 485 -58.23 -5.36 -15.16
N ARG A 486 -58.21 -6.67 -15.37
CA ARG A 486 -59.43 -7.49 -15.35
C ARG A 486 -59.57 -8.11 -13.97
N HIS A 487 -60.75 -7.92 -13.38
CA HIS A 487 -61.31 -8.83 -12.39
C HIS A 487 -61.34 -10.25 -12.95
N ASN A 488 -61.07 -11.24 -12.12
CA ASN A 488 -62.06 -12.26 -11.75
C ASN A 488 -61.51 -13.18 -10.65
N GLU A 489 -62.43 -13.39 -9.69
CA GLU A 489 -62.59 -14.53 -8.78
C GLU A 489 -61.56 -14.79 -7.67
#